data_AF-A0A522XPL8-F1
#
_entry.id   AF-A0A522XPL8-F1
#
_cell.length_a   1.000
_cell.length_b   1.000
_cell.length_c   1.000
_cell.angle_alpha   90.00
_cell.angle_beta   90.00
_cell.angle_gamma   90.00
#
_symmetry.space_group_name_H-M   'P 1'
#
loop_
_entity.id
_entity.type
_entity.pdbx_description
1 polymer ?
#
loop_
_entity_poly.entity_id
_entity_poly.type
_entity_poly.pdbx_seq_one_letter_code
_entity_poly.pdbx_strand_id
1 'polypeptide(L)'
;MPQDPVDKNLLRMEARRFASRCEGQIASIERADSLREVVRLAGVIHLPYPLSEEPAARDALHHLTLRSEDRARELIRLQLQNYSRVEPYLRDKWRRNLFDSWSNLTGAFAHLRAWAQTRLALVEQQLPD
;
A
#
# COMPACT_ATOMS: atom_id res chain seq x y z
N MET A 1 10.30 -36.41 -3.31
CA MET A 1 9.99 -37.27 -2.13
C MET A 1 8.61 -36.90 -1.63
N PRO A 2 7.73 -37.87 -1.30
CA PRO A 2 6.46 -37.54 -0.67
C PRO A 2 6.72 -36.85 0.67
N GLN A 3 6.22 -35.62 0.85
CA GLN A 3 6.33 -34.90 2.13
C GLN A 3 5.62 -35.68 3.24
N ASP A 4 6.32 -35.83 4.37
CA ASP A 4 5.79 -36.44 5.57
C ASP A 4 4.49 -35.72 5.99
N PRO A 5 3.42 -36.43 6.37
CA PRO A 5 2.21 -35.81 6.92
C PRO A 5 2.48 -34.84 8.09
N VAL A 6 3.55 -35.05 8.87
CA VAL A 6 3.99 -34.11 9.93
C VAL A 6 4.48 -32.80 9.32
N ASP A 7 5.32 -32.84 8.29
CA ASP A 7 5.85 -31.65 7.62
C ASP A 7 4.73 -30.81 7.02
N LYS A 8 3.72 -31.45 6.41
CA LYS A 8 2.54 -30.76 5.88
C LYS A 8 1.73 -30.05 6.96
N ASN A 9 1.60 -30.67 8.13
CA ASN A 9 0.88 -30.04 9.25
C ASN A 9 1.66 -28.87 9.84
N LEU A 10 2.98 -28.96 9.89
CA LEU A 10 3.86 -27.85 10.29
C LEU A 10 3.75 -26.68 9.31
N LEU A 11 3.83 -26.93 8.01
CA LEU A 11 3.67 -25.89 6.98
C LEU A 11 2.32 -25.17 7.09
N ARG A 12 1.22 -25.91 7.26
CA ARG A 12 -0.11 -25.31 7.48
C ARG A 12 -0.19 -24.46 8.75
N MET A 13 0.46 -24.91 9.82
CA MET A 13 0.53 -24.13 11.06
C MET A 13 1.33 -22.83 10.86
N GLU A 14 2.47 -22.91 10.16
CA GLU A 14 3.29 -21.75 9.83
C GLU A 14 2.56 -20.78 8.88
N ALA A 15 1.79 -21.29 7.92
CA ALA A 15 0.94 -20.48 7.05
C ALA A 15 -0.11 -19.69 7.86
N ARG A 16 -0.73 -20.30 8.88
CA ARG A 16 -1.65 -19.58 9.80
C ARG A 16 -0.93 -18.51 10.61
N ARG A 17 0.28 -18.78 11.11
CA ARG A 17 1.10 -17.78 11.82
C ARG A 17 1.48 -16.63 10.90
N PHE A 18 1.84 -16.94 9.65
CA PHE A 18 2.10 -15.94 8.63
C PHE A 18 0.87 -15.06 8.38
N ALA A 19 -0.32 -15.66 8.21
CA ALA A 19 -1.57 -14.92 8.03
C ALA A 19 -1.85 -13.96 9.19
N SER A 20 -1.70 -14.42 10.44
CA SER A 20 -1.86 -13.58 11.62
C SER A 20 -0.87 -12.40 11.66
N ARG A 21 0.37 -12.58 11.19
CA ARG A 21 1.32 -11.46 11.03
C ARG A 21 0.87 -10.46 9.98
N CYS A 22 0.33 -10.93 8.84
CA CYS A 22 -0.24 -10.05 7.82
C CYS A 22 -1.39 -9.21 8.41
N GLU A 23 -2.29 -9.82 9.17
CA GLU A 23 -3.39 -9.12 9.85
C GLU A 23 -2.89 -8.04 10.83
N GLY A 24 -1.91 -8.37 11.67
CA GLY A 24 -1.28 -7.39 12.57
C GLY A 24 -0.60 -6.24 11.81
N GLN A 25 -0.01 -6.55 10.65
CA GLN A 25 0.62 -5.55 9.80
C GLN A 25 -0.42 -4.63 9.14
N ILE A 26 -1.56 -5.17 8.69
CA ILE A 26 -2.68 -4.38 8.14
C ILE A 26 -3.11 -3.31 9.15
N ALA A 27 -3.29 -3.69 10.42
CA ALA A 27 -3.69 -2.74 11.46
C ALA A 27 -2.66 -1.61 11.65
N SER A 28 -1.38 -1.86 11.40
CA SER A 28 -0.33 -0.83 11.43
C SER A 28 -0.41 0.08 10.20
N ILE A 29 -0.66 -0.49 9.03
CA ILE A 29 -0.80 0.22 7.76
C ILE A 29 -1.99 1.16 7.79
N GLU A 30 -3.13 0.74 8.33
CA GLU A 30 -4.33 1.58 8.44
C GLU A 30 -4.10 2.86 9.25
N ARG A 31 -3.16 2.83 10.19
CA ARG A 31 -2.79 3.99 11.01
C ARG A 31 -1.67 4.83 10.39
N ALA A 32 -1.05 4.40 9.30
CA ALA A 32 0.00 5.15 8.63
C ALA A 32 -0.53 6.47 8.09
N ASP A 33 0.22 7.55 8.30
CA ASP A 33 -0.13 8.92 7.95
C ASP A 33 0.56 9.41 6.66
N SER A 34 1.48 8.63 6.12
CA SER A 34 2.28 8.99 4.95
C SER A 34 2.48 7.82 4.00
N LEU A 35 2.61 8.13 2.71
CA LEU A 35 2.82 7.11 1.66
C LEU A 35 4.13 6.36 1.85
N ARG A 36 5.17 7.04 2.36
CA ARG A 36 6.45 6.41 2.70
C ARG A 36 6.25 5.32 3.75
N GLU A 37 5.47 5.61 4.79
CA GLU A 37 5.25 4.66 5.87
C GLU A 37 4.39 3.47 5.41
N VAL A 38 3.36 3.70 4.59
CA VAL A 38 2.58 2.63 3.96
C VAL A 38 3.48 1.69 3.17
N VAL A 39 4.32 2.22 2.30
CA VAL A 39 5.24 1.42 1.46
C VAL A 39 6.25 0.67 2.32
N ARG A 40 6.82 1.33 3.34
CA ARG A 40 7.75 0.71 4.28
C ARG A 40 7.10 -0.47 5.00
N LEU A 41 5.92 -0.27 5.57
CA LEU A 41 5.20 -1.29 6.33
C LEU A 41 4.75 -2.46 5.45
N ALA A 42 4.24 -2.19 4.25
CA ALA A 42 3.88 -3.24 3.29
C ALA A 42 5.11 -4.06 2.87
N GLY A 43 6.26 -3.40 2.73
CA GLY A 43 7.53 -4.03 2.37
C GLY A 43 8.17 -4.89 3.48
N VAL A 44 7.69 -4.87 4.73
CA VAL A 44 8.26 -5.68 5.82
C VAL A 44 7.90 -7.16 5.68
N ILE A 45 6.73 -7.47 5.12
CA ILE A 45 6.20 -8.83 5.07
C ILE A 45 6.55 -9.44 3.71
N HIS A 46 7.37 -10.49 3.74
CA HIS A 46 7.72 -11.28 2.55
C HIS A 46 7.25 -12.71 2.72
N LEU A 47 6.65 -13.27 1.67
CA LEU A 47 6.23 -14.67 1.66
C LEU A 47 7.47 -15.58 1.57
N PRO A 48 7.76 -16.40 2.59
CA PRO A 48 8.84 -17.37 2.51
C PRO A 48 8.54 -18.44 1.46
N TYR A 49 9.57 -18.89 0.73
CA TYR A 49 9.43 -19.93 -0.31
C TYR A 49 8.71 -21.19 0.19
N PRO A 50 8.96 -21.75 1.40
CA PRO A 50 8.22 -22.92 1.87
C PRO A 50 6.71 -22.72 2.00
N LEU A 51 6.25 -21.47 2.14
CA LEU A 51 4.84 -21.12 2.26
C LEU A 51 4.22 -20.68 0.93
N SER A 52 4.97 -20.65 -0.18
CA SER A 52 4.45 -20.22 -1.49
C SER A 52 3.31 -21.11 -1.98
N GLU A 53 3.37 -22.39 -1.67
CA GLU A 53 2.35 -23.37 -2.07
C GLU A 53 1.12 -23.36 -1.17
N GLU A 54 1.22 -22.76 0.03
CA GLU A 54 0.14 -22.73 1.01
C GLU A 54 -0.86 -21.60 0.68
N PRO A 55 -2.13 -21.93 0.34
CA PRO A 55 -3.12 -20.92 -0.08
C PRO A 55 -3.35 -19.84 0.97
N ALA A 56 -3.45 -20.23 2.25
CA ALA A 56 -3.68 -19.30 3.35
C ALA A 56 -2.60 -18.20 3.47
N ALA A 57 -1.34 -18.54 3.17
CA ALA A 57 -0.25 -17.57 3.23
C ALA A 57 -0.29 -16.60 2.03
N ARG A 58 -0.61 -17.11 0.83
CA ARG A 58 -0.79 -16.29 -0.37
C ARG A 58 -1.98 -15.35 -0.24
N ASP A 59 -3.12 -15.84 0.21
CA ASP A 59 -4.33 -15.05 0.39
C ASP A 59 -4.12 -13.94 1.41
N ALA A 60 -3.43 -14.24 2.52
CA ALA A 60 -3.10 -13.24 3.52
C ALA A 60 -2.15 -12.15 3.00
N LEU A 61 -1.12 -12.51 2.22
CA LEU A 61 -0.23 -11.53 1.59
C LEU A 61 -0.97 -10.68 0.55
N HIS A 62 -1.84 -11.30 -0.24
CA HIS A 62 -2.67 -10.59 -1.21
C HIS A 62 -3.58 -9.59 -0.49
N HIS A 63 -4.24 -10.00 0.59
CA HIS A 63 -5.07 -9.12 1.40
C HIS A 63 -4.29 -7.96 2.00
N LEU A 64 -3.10 -8.20 2.57
CA LEU A 64 -2.20 -7.16 3.04
C LEU A 64 -1.88 -6.13 1.94
N THR A 65 -1.57 -6.62 0.73
CA THR A 65 -1.24 -5.77 -0.42
C THR A 65 -2.43 -4.90 -0.83
N LEU A 66 -3.63 -5.48 -0.91
CA LEU A 66 -4.86 -4.74 -1.22
C LEU A 66 -5.14 -3.64 -0.18
N ARG A 67 -5.06 -3.96 1.12
CA ARG A 67 -5.28 -2.99 2.20
C ARG A 67 -4.26 -1.86 2.19
N SER A 68 -3.01 -2.19 1.83
CA SER A 68 -1.95 -1.19 1.65
C SER A 68 -2.25 -0.23 0.50
N GLU A 69 -2.71 -0.76 -0.62
CA GLU A 69 -3.12 0.04 -1.77
C GLU A 69 -4.33 0.94 -1.45
N ASP A 70 -5.34 0.40 -0.77
CA ASP A 70 -6.51 1.18 -0.35
C ASP A 70 -6.12 2.34 0.56
N ARG A 71 -5.24 2.10 1.54
CA ARG A 71 -4.74 3.16 2.42
C ARG A 71 -3.92 4.21 1.67
N ALA A 72 -3.05 3.79 0.75
CA ALA A 72 -2.29 4.72 -0.09
C ALA A 72 -3.22 5.60 -0.93
N ARG A 73 -4.27 5.01 -1.54
CA ARG A 73 -5.29 5.75 -2.30
C ARG A 73 -6.06 6.74 -1.42
N GLU A 74 -6.38 6.37 -0.19
CA GLU A 74 -7.03 7.27 0.78
C GLU A 74 -6.15 8.49 1.09
N LEU A 75 -4.87 8.27 1.42
CA LEU A 75 -3.92 9.35 1.67
C LEU A 75 -3.77 10.28 0.47
N ILE A 76 -3.69 9.73 -0.75
CA ILE A 76 -3.66 10.54 -1.99
C ILE A 76 -4.95 11.35 -2.14
N ARG A 77 -6.13 10.78 -1.88
CA ARG A 77 -7.40 11.53 -1.93
C ARG A 77 -7.40 12.68 -0.93
N LEU A 78 -6.93 12.48 0.29
CA LEU A 78 -6.81 13.53 1.30
C LEU A 78 -5.84 14.64 0.85
N GLN A 79 -4.69 14.25 0.29
CA GLN A 79 -3.73 15.19 -0.27
C GLN A 79 -4.34 16.05 -1.39
N LEU A 80 -5.11 15.45 -2.30
CA LEU A 80 -5.79 16.14 -3.40
C LEU A 80 -6.94 17.04 -2.91
N GLN A 81 -7.70 16.59 -1.90
CA GLN A 81 -8.72 17.42 -1.26
C GLN A 81 -8.10 18.66 -0.61
N ASN A 82 -6.97 18.51 0.08
CA ASN A 82 -6.24 19.63 0.65
C ASN A 82 -5.73 20.57 -0.44
N TYR A 83 -5.16 20.02 -1.52
CA TYR A 83 -4.71 20.79 -2.69
C TYR A 83 -5.84 21.64 -3.30
N SER A 84 -7.04 21.09 -3.42
CA SER A 84 -8.19 21.82 -4.01
C SER A 84 -8.58 23.10 -3.25
N ARG A 85 -8.16 23.23 -1.99
CA ARG A 85 -8.45 24.38 -1.11
C ARG A 85 -7.28 25.36 -1.03
N VAL A 86 -6.18 25.11 -1.75
CA VAL A 86 -4.98 25.94 -1.72
C VAL A 86 -5.18 27.18 -2.62
N GLU A 87 -4.78 28.33 -2.08
CA GLU A 87 -4.77 29.61 -2.81
C GLU A 87 -3.95 29.54 -4.10
N PRO A 88 -4.39 30.17 -5.20
CA PRO A 88 -3.76 30.05 -6.53
C PRO A 88 -2.24 30.24 -6.52
N TYR A 89 -1.74 31.25 -5.83
CA TYR A 89 -0.30 31.58 -5.77
C TYR A 89 0.57 30.55 -5.03
N LEU A 90 -0.04 29.63 -4.26
CA LEU A 90 0.67 28.56 -3.55
C LEU A 90 0.56 27.20 -4.26
N ARG A 91 -0.31 27.07 -5.27
CA ARG A 91 -0.60 25.78 -5.92
C ARG A 91 0.65 25.12 -6.50
N ASP A 92 1.53 25.89 -7.15
CA ASP A 92 2.77 25.36 -7.71
C ASP A 92 3.68 24.71 -6.66
N LYS A 93 3.82 25.35 -5.50
CA LYS A 93 4.61 24.80 -4.39
C LYS A 93 3.97 23.53 -3.84
N TRP A 94 2.67 23.54 -3.63
CA TRP A 94 1.94 22.37 -3.16
C TRP A 94 1.98 21.21 -4.15
N ARG A 95 1.87 21.48 -5.45
CA ARG A 95 1.97 20.49 -6.51
C ARG A 95 3.33 19.77 -6.49
N ARG A 96 4.42 20.50 -6.29
CA ARG A 96 5.76 19.90 -6.11
C ARG A 96 5.80 18.99 -4.87
N ASN A 97 5.27 19.45 -3.74
CA ASN A 97 5.18 18.64 -2.52
C ASN A 97 4.36 17.35 -2.72
N LEU A 98 3.29 17.39 -3.52
CA LEU A 98 2.52 16.20 -3.88
C LEU A 98 3.37 15.21 -4.67
N PHE A 99 4.07 15.67 -5.71
CA PHE A 99 4.95 14.82 -6.51
C PHE A 99 6.09 14.23 -5.67
N ASP A 100 6.68 15.00 -4.78
CA ASP A 100 7.69 14.53 -3.83
C ASP A 100 7.11 13.47 -2.89
N SER A 101 5.86 13.62 -2.43
CA SER A 101 5.17 12.62 -1.64
C SER A 101 4.95 11.32 -2.43
N TRP A 102 4.45 11.43 -3.67
CA TRP A 102 4.17 10.28 -4.55
C TRP A 102 5.43 9.59 -5.03
N SER A 103 6.58 10.26 -5.04
CA SER A 103 7.87 9.63 -5.31
C SER A 103 8.18 8.48 -4.33
N ASN A 104 7.59 8.48 -3.13
CA ASN A 104 7.75 7.39 -2.16
C ASN A 104 7.00 6.10 -2.54
N LEU A 105 6.05 6.15 -3.50
CA LEU A 105 5.29 4.98 -3.98
C LEU A 105 6.16 4.09 -4.87
N THR A 106 6.91 3.16 -4.29
CA THR A 106 7.86 2.29 -5.01
C THR A 106 7.36 0.84 -5.12
N GLY A 107 8.07 0.02 -5.90
CA GLY A 107 7.81 -1.41 -6.02
C GLY A 107 6.38 -1.72 -6.49
N ALA A 108 5.67 -2.53 -5.71
CA ALA A 108 4.29 -2.93 -5.99
C ALA A 108 3.28 -1.77 -6.01
N PHE A 109 3.66 -0.58 -5.54
CA PHE A 109 2.78 0.60 -5.49
C PHE A 109 3.13 1.66 -6.56
N ALA A 110 4.10 1.39 -7.44
CA ALA A 110 4.56 2.37 -8.42
C ALA A 110 3.45 2.83 -9.39
N HIS A 111 2.49 1.96 -9.71
CA HIS A 111 1.34 2.29 -10.55
C HIS A 111 0.45 3.39 -9.94
N LEU A 112 0.43 3.50 -8.60
CA LEU A 112 -0.35 4.53 -7.92
C LEU A 112 0.16 5.95 -8.20
N ARG A 113 1.42 6.12 -8.62
CA ARG A 113 1.95 7.43 -9.05
C ARG A 113 1.21 7.96 -10.26
N ALA A 114 1.09 7.13 -11.30
CA ALA A 114 0.39 7.49 -12.53
C ALA A 114 -1.09 7.77 -12.23
N TRP A 115 -1.71 6.92 -11.41
CA TRP A 115 -3.08 7.13 -10.94
C TRP A 115 -3.26 8.48 -10.21
N ALA A 116 -2.36 8.81 -9.28
CA ALA A 116 -2.40 10.06 -8.53
C ALA A 116 -2.25 11.29 -9.44
N GLN A 117 -1.35 11.22 -10.43
CA GLN A 117 -1.16 12.28 -11.43
C GLN A 117 -2.41 12.49 -12.28
N THR A 118 -3.06 11.43 -12.75
CA THR A 118 -4.35 11.54 -13.47
C THR A 118 -5.42 12.20 -12.60
N ARG A 119 -5.48 11.85 -11.30
CA ARG A 119 -6.43 12.46 -10.37
C ARG A 119 -6.14 13.93 -10.11
N LEU A 120 -4.88 14.32 -10.03
CA LEU A 120 -4.49 15.73 -9.90
C LEU A 120 -4.94 16.55 -11.10
N ALA A 121 -4.69 16.07 -12.32
CA ALA A 121 -5.11 16.77 -13.54
C ALA A 121 -6.62 17.03 -13.57
N LEU A 122 -7.43 16.06 -13.10
CA LEU A 122 -8.88 16.23 -12.97
C LEU A 122 -9.26 17.29 -11.92
N VAL A 123 -8.53 17.37 -10.80
CA VAL A 123 -8.76 18.41 -9.78
C VAL A 123 -8.37 19.78 -10.34
N GLU A 124 -7.23 19.89 -11.03
CA GLU A 124 -6.76 21.14 -11.62
C GLU A 124 -7.74 21.70 -12.66
N GLN A 125 -8.40 20.84 -13.45
CA GLN A 125 -9.45 21.26 -14.39
C GLN A 125 -10.69 21.88 -13.72
N GLN A 126 -10.91 21.60 -12.44
CA GLN A 126 -12.06 22.09 -11.68
C GLN A 126 -11.73 23.35 -10.86
N LEU A 127 -10.46 23.74 -10.80
CA LEU A 127 -10.04 24.91 -10.03
C LEU A 127 -10.22 26.19 -10.85
N PRO A 128 -10.71 27.27 -10.23
CA PRO A 128 -10.73 28.58 -10.87
C PRO A 128 -9.28 29.09 -11.03
N ASP A 129 -9.02 29.79 -12.13
CA ASP A 129 -7.74 30.44 -12.44
C ASP A 129 -7.26 31.36 -11.30
#